data_AF-A0A1C7NI49-F1
#
_entry.id   AF-A0A1C7NI49-F1
#
_cell.length_a   1.000
_cell.length_b   1.000
_cell.length_c   1.000
_cell.angle_alpha   90.00
_cell.angle_beta   90.00
_cell.angle_gamma   90.00
#
_symmetry.space_group_name_H-M   'P 1'
#
loop_
_entity.id
_entity.type
_entity.pdbx_description
1 polymer ?
#
loop_
_entity_poly.entity_id
_entity_poly.type
_entity_poly.pdbx_seq_one_letter_code
_entity_poly.pdbx_strand_id
1 'polypeptide(L)'
;MSIHHTRQFSHVQLNKRNYPVPDMTVWHSDIEHQTIDTDEKQAKKYLWLFSSKYFGPYFQRTEDHWPVITYLILFVSLIVFSGELVFNRQKTGEFLELDPINYMLGPSVEIMIQSGARFTPCMRSVESMPPGEHYVCLQTIAEHVDEYKEPLLLLESIDDPILFNASCSLVSFCGMSGFQHEKVPDQTYRFVTSLLIHVGFVHWMMNSIGLYYLGNRIEKAINSLRFSFLFISTGIFGNMFGDCFALSTSPFSGYSSSLFGLIGFMYVDLIFHWKSIEHQIRCCG
;
A
#
# COMPACT_ATOMS: atom_id res chain seq x y z
N MET A 1 -76.29 -35.85 -21.99
CA MET A 1 -75.81 -36.59 -23.18
C MET A 1 -75.34 -35.55 -24.18
N SER A 2 -74.12 -35.73 -24.68
CA SER A 2 -73.42 -34.89 -25.65
C SER A 2 -74.29 -34.56 -26.88
N ILE A 3 -74.07 -33.41 -27.52
CA ILE A 3 -73.46 -33.33 -28.87
C ILE A 3 -73.38 -31.85 -29.32
N HIS A 4 -72.19 -31.53 -29.80
CA HIS A 4 -71.72 -30.30 -30.41
C HIS A 4 -72.70 -29.64 -31.40
N HIS A 5 -72.80 -28.30 -31.32
CA HIS A 5 -73.27 -27.48 -32.42
C HIS A 5 -72.12 -26.67 -33.02
N THR A 6 -71.60 -27.21 -34.12
CA THR A 6 -70.83 -26.51 -35.14
C THR A 6 -71.77 -25.58 -35.91
N ARG A 7 -71.44 -24.29 -36.01
CA ARG A 7 -72.01 -23.40 -37.03
C ARG A 7 -70.87 -22.87 -37.90
N GLN A 8 -70.76 -23.46 -39.08
CA GLN A 8 -70.14 -22.85 -40.25
C GLN A 8 -70.93 -21.58 -40.61
N PHE A 9 -70.23 -20.48 -40.85
CA PHE A 9 -70.73 -19.41 -41.72
C PHE A 9 -69.77 -19.27 -42.91
N SER A 10 -70.39 -19.41 -44.07
CA SER A 10 -69.85 -19.43 -45.42
C SER A 10 -69.31 -18.09 -45.89
N HIS A 11 -68.29 -18.18 -46.76
CA HIS A 11 -67.64 -17.18 -47.60
C HIS A 11 -68.51 -16.00 -48.10
N VAL A 12 -67.94 -14.79 -48.12
CA VAL A 12 -67.54 -14.03 -49.34
C VAL A 12 -66.74 -12.76 -48.98
N GLN A 13 -65.77 -12.45 -49.85
CA GLN A 13 -64.61 -11.54 -49.82
C GLN A 13 -64.87 -10.04 -49.64
N LEU A 14 -63.99 -9.32 -48.92
CA LEU A 14 -63.71 -7.88 -49.13
C LEU A 14 -62.23 -7.53 -48.88
N ASN A 15 -61.52 -7.32 -49.99
CA ASN A 15 -60.42 -6.37 -50.27
C ASN A 15 -59.40 -6.00 -49.16
N LYS A 16 -58.19 -6.57 -49.22
CA LYS A 16 -57.02 -6.08 -48.44
C LYS A 16 -56.39 -4.88 -49.15
N ARG A 17 -56.56 -3.67 -48.59
CA ARG A 17 -55.63 -2.54 -48.81
C ARG A 17 -54.73 -2.40 -47.58
N ASN A 18 -53.43 -2.36 -47.84
CA ASN A 18 -52.35 -2.24 -46.86
C ASN A 18 -52.40 -0.90 -46.13
N TYR A 19 -52.30 -0.95 -44.79
CA TYR A 19 -51.72 0.13 -43.99
C TYR A 19 -50.66 -0.50 -43.08
N PRO A 20 -49.38 -0.08 -43.16
CA PRO A 20 -48.35 -0.57 -42.25
C PRO A 20 -48.61 -0.01 -40.85
N VAL A 21 -48.67 -0.90 -39.86
CA VAL A 21 -48.58 -0.57 -38.44
C VAL A 21 -47.12 -0.21 -38.16
N PRO A 22 -46.80 0.92 -37.51
CA PRO A 22 -45.42 1.26 -37.20
C PRO A 22 -44.87 0.26 -36.18
N ASP A 23 -43.72 -0.31 -36.53
CA ASP A 23 -42.99 -1.30 -35.75
C ASP A 23 -42.40 -0.65 -34.48
N MET A 24 -42.83 -1.11 -33.31
CA MET A 24 -42.41 -0.61 -32.01
C MET A 24 -41.02 -1.11 -31.59
N THR A 25 -40.38 -1.95 -32.43
CA THR A 25 -39.05 -2.51 -32.16
C THR A 25 -37.88 -1.57 -32.49
N VAL A 26 -38.11 -0.51 -33.28
CA VAL A 26 -37.05 0.42 -33.72
C VAL A 26 -36.64 1.41 -32.61
N TRP A 27 -37.57 1.77 -31.71
CA TRP A 27 -37.28 2.76 -30.65
C TRP A 27 -36.43 2.21 -29.49
N HIS A 28 -36.45 0.90 -29.26
CA HIS A 28 -35.64 0.31 -28.19
C HIS A 28 -34.16 0.22 -28.57
N SER A 29 -33.83 -0.08 -29.83
CA SER A 29 -32.44 -0.17 -30.30
C SER A 29 -31.75 1.20 -30.35
N ASP A 30 -32.47 2.24 -30.74
CA ASP A 30 -31.89 3.58 -30.92
C ASP A 30 -31.64 4.29 -29.58
N ILE A 31 -32.50 4.06 -28.58
CA ILE A 31 -32.29 4.54 -27.21
C ILE A 31 -31.13 3.79 -26.56
N GLU A 32 -31.04 2.46 -26.73
CA GLU A 32 -29.95 1.66 -26.20
C GLU A 32 -28.60 1.99 -26.86
N HIS A 33 -28.58 2.25 -28.17
CA HIS A 33 -27.36 2.74 -28.85
C HIS A 33 -26.98 4.15 -28.43
N GLN A 34 -27.94 5.05 -28.19
CA GLN A 34 -27.65 6.40 -27.71
C GLN A 34 -27.18 6.43 -26.25
N THR A 35 -27.74 5.60 -25.37
CA THR A 35 -27.28 5.48 -23.97
C THR A 35 -25.88 4.86 -23.90
N ILE A 36 -25.59 3.84 -24.72
CA ILE A 36 -24.24 3.24 -24.81
C ILE A 36 -23.23 4.27 -25.34
N ASP A 37 -23.56 5.02 -26.40
CA ASP A 37 -22.62 6.00 -26.99
C ASP A 37 -22.43 7.24 -26.10
N THR A 38 -23.42 7.62 -25.28
CA THR A 38 -23.29 8.69 -24.28
C THR A 38 -22.50 8.25 -23.05
N ASP A 39 -22.72 7.04 -22.53
CA ASP A 39 -21.90 6.44 -21.47
C ASP A 39 -20.46 6.19 -21.93
N GLU A 40 -20.24 5.77 -23.17
CA GLU A 40 -18.90 5.60 -23.75
C GLU A 40 -18.18 6.95 -23.89
N LYS A 41 -18.88 8.02 -24.31
CA LYS A 41 -18.33 9.37 -24.40
C LYS A 41 -18.06 9.99 -23.02
N GLN A 42 -18.92 9.73 -22.04
CA GLN A 42 -18.76 10.23 -20.68
C GLN A 42 -17.64 9.47 -19.94
N ALA A 43 -17.55 8.15 -20.13
CA ALA A 43 -16.40 7.34 -19.71
C ALA A 43 -15.12 7.86 -20.36
N LYS A 44 -15.07 8.05 -21.69
CA LYS A 44 -13.94 8.62 -22.45
C LYS A 44 -13.49 10.00 -21.95
N LYS A 45 -14.41 10.83 -21.46
CA LYS A 45 -14.14 12.17 -20.93
C LYS A 45 -13.38 12.13 -19.59
N TYR A 46 -13.68 11.17 -18.72
CA TYR A 46 -12.89 10.91 -17.50
C TYR A 46 -11.67 9.98 -17.77
N LEU A 47 -11.70 9.23 -18.87
CA LEU A 47 -10.63 8.35 -19.37
C LEU A 47 -9.45 9.09 -20.03
N TRP A 48 -9.50 10.41 -20.21
CA TRP A 48 -8.35 11.14 -20.78
C TRP A 48 -7.08 10.97 -19.93
N LEU A 49 -7.22 10.82 -18.60
CA LEU A 49 -6.14 10.44 -17.67
C LEU A 49 -5.59 9.03 -17.93
N PHE A 50 -6.41 8.14 -18.49
CA PHE A 50 -6.09 6.75 -18.88
C PHE A 50 -6.05 6.57 -20.40
N SER A 51 -5.81 7.64 -21.15
CA SER A 51 -5.74 7.58 -22.61
C SER A 51 -4.66 6.57 -23.02
N SER A 52 -4.96 5.68 -23.98
CA SER A 52 -4.05 4.67 -24.55
C SER A 52 -2.69 5.24 -24.98
N LYS A 53 -2.61 6.55 -25.25
CA LYS A 53 -1.36 7.26 -25.53
C LYS A 53 -0.40 7.32 -24.33
N TYR A 54 -0.93 7.30 -23.10
CA TYR A 54 -0.20 7.33 -21.83
C TYR A 54 -0.21 6.00 -21.09
N PHE A 55 -1.31 5.26 -21.13
CA PHE A 55 -1.52 3.93 -20.55
C PHE A 55 -1.88 2.94 -21.66
N GLY A 56 -0.91 2.52 -22.47
CA GLY A 56 -1.06 1.36 -23.36
C GLY A 56 -0.63 0.08 -22.63
N PRO A 57 -0.87 -1.13 -23.20
CA PRO A 57 -0.55 -2.39 -22.54
C PRO A 57 0.92 -2.46 -22.11
N TYR A 58 1.15 -2.67 -20.81
CA TYR A 58 2.48 -2.62 -20.18
C TYR A 58 3.51 -3.53 -20.83
N PHE A 59 3.06 -4.70 -21.26
CA PHE A 59 3.90 -5.74 -21.85
C PHE A 59 4.49 -5.36 -23.22
N GLN A 60 3.97 -4.30 -23.84
CA GLN A 60 4.30 -3.93 -25.21
C GLN A 60 5.19 -2.70 -25.34
N ARG A 61 5.42 -1.94 -24.26
CA ARG A 61 6.19 -0.70 -24.30
C ARG A 61 7.67 -0.96 -23.97
N THR A 62 8.45 -1.34 -24.97
CA THR A 62 9.92 -1.36 -24.92
C THR A 62 10.44 0.06 -25.15
N GLU A 63 10.28 0.95 -24.19
CA GLU A 63 11.01 2.22 -24.22
C GLU A 63 12.27 2.08 -23.36
N ASP A 64 13.43 2.39 -23.94
CA ASP A 64 14.79 2.24 -23.37
C ASP A 64 15.11 3.27 -22.26
N HIS A 65 14.13 3.66 -21.45
CA HIS A 65 14.39 4.56 -20.33
C HIS A 65 15.30 3.88 -19.30
N TRP A 66 16.24 4.62 -18.75
CA TRP A 66 17.05 4.11 -17.64
C TRP A 66 16.25 4.16 -16.34
N PRO A 67 16.22 3.08 -15.53
CA PRO A 67 15.46 3.05 -14.28
C PRO A 67 16.25 3.73 -13.15
N VAL A 68 16.45 5.05 -13.29
CA VAL A 68 17.29 5.85 -12.40
C VAL A 68 16.72 5.91 -10.98
N ILE A 69 15.41 6.05 -10.83
CA ILE A 69 14.75 6.21 -9.52
C ILE A 69 14.81 4.90 -8.73
N THR A 70 14.62 3.76 -9.40
CA THR A 70 14.76 2.44 -8.78
C THR A 70 16.15 2.28 -8.19
N TYR A 71 17.21 2.56 -8.96
CA TYR A 71 18.58 2.50 -8.45
C TYR A 71 18.86 3.52 -7.36
N LEU A 72 18.32 4.73 -7.48
CA LEU A 72 18.45 5.76 -6.45
C LEU A 72 17.84 5.31 -5.13
N ILE A 73 16.62 4.74 -5.14
CA ILE A 73 15.95 4.24 -3.94
C ILE A 73 16.75 3.08 -3.33
N LEU A 74 17.24 2.14 -4.15
CA LEU A 74 18.07 1.03 -3.67
C LEU A 74 19.33 1.55 -2.97
N PHE A 75 20.03 2.51 -3.59
CA PHE A 75 21.23 3.11 -3.02
C PHE A 75 20.94 3.88 -1.72
N VAL A 76 19.91 4.73 -1.70
CA VAL A 76 19.50 5.46 -0.50
C VAL A 76 19.08 4.49 0.61
N SER A 77 18.35 3.43 0.28
CA SER A 77 17.93 2.43 1.26
C SER A 77 19.12 1.70 1.88
N LEU A 78 20.17 1.42 1.10
CA LEU A 78 21.41 0.81 1.61
C LEU A 78 22.13 1.75 2.59
N ILE A 79 22.19 3.04 2.27
CA ILE A 79 22.79 4.05 3.16
C ILE A 79 21.99 4.15 4.45
N VAL A 80 20.66 4.27 4.35
CA VAL A 80 19.78 4.40 5.52
C VAL A 80 19.88 3.16 6.39
N PHE A 81 19.80 1.96 5.80
CA PHE A 81 19.94 0.70 6.54
C PHE A 81 21.31 0.57 7.22
N SER A 82 22.39 0.97 6.55
CA SER A 82 23.72 1.02 7.18
C SER A 82 23.75 2.00 8.36
N GLY A 83 23.08 3.15 8.23
CA GLY A 83 22.91 4.12 9.31
C GLY A 83 22.12 3.58 10.50
N GLU A 84 21.06 2.80 10.26
CA GLU A 84 20.29 2.13 11.32
C GLU A 84 21.15 1.17 12.14
N LEU A 85 22.00 0.38 11.47
CA LEU A 85 22.92 -0.55 12.14
C LEU A 85 23.99 0.18 12.97
N VAL A 86 24.52 1.30 12.45
CA VAL A 86 25.49 2.12 13.18
C VAL A 86 24.81 2.78 14.40
N PHE A 87 23.59 3.29 14.23
CA PHE A 87 22.83 3.91 15.31
C PHE A 87 22.47 2.88 16.40
N ASN A 88 22.11 1.65 16.00
CA ASN A 88 21.91 0.55 16.94
C ASN A 88 23.16 0.27 17.76
N ARG A 89 24.31 0.14 17.10
CA ARG A 89 25.59 -0.10 17.79
C ARG A 89 25.94 1.00 18.80
N GLN A 90 25.65 2.26 18.47
CA GLN A 90 25.90 3.37 19.40
C GLN A 90 25.02 3.31 20.66
N LYS A 91 23.84 2.70 20.57
CA LYS A 91 22.86 2.64 21.65
C LYS A 91 22.94 1.36 22.47
N THR A 92 23.20 0.23 21.83
CA THR A 92 23.17 -1.09 22.49
C THR A 92 24.53 -1.79 22.54
N GLY A 93 25.56 -1.21 21.92
CA GLY A 93 26.88 -1.83 21.80
C GLY A 93 26.97 -2.88 20.69
N GLU A 94 25.83 -3.43 20.26
CA GLU A 94 25.72 -4.51 19.28
C GLU A 94 25.15 -4.02 17.94
N PHE A 95 25.63 -4.61 16.84
CA PHE A 95 25.11 -4.28 15.51
C PHE A 95 23.76 -4.94 15.22
N LEU A 96 23.53 -6.14 15.76
CA LEU A 96 22.36 -6.95 15.52
C LEU A 96 21.82 -7.44 16.86
N GLU A 97 20.58 -7.07 17.17
CA GLU A 97 19.91 -7.56 18.37
C GLU A 97 19.14 -8.82 18.00
N LEU A 98 19.68 -9.96 18.42
CA LEU A 98 19.09 -11.28 18.24
C LEU A 98 18.27 -11.74 19.46
N ASP A 99 18.29 -10.97 20.54
CA ASP A 99 17.57 -11.21 21.78
C ASP A 99 16.55 -10.09 22.03
N PRO A 100 15.24 -10.38 22.18
CA PRO A 100 14.59 -11.68 21.92
C PRO A 100 14.68 -12.07 20.43
N ILE A 101 14.47 -13.36 20.12
CA ILE A 101 14.70 -13.96 18.79
C ILE A 101 14.20 -13.05 17.65
N ASN A 102 15.15 -12.36 17.00
CA ASN A 102 14.90 -11.47 15.87
C ASN A 102 15.27 -12.16 14.56
N TYR A 103 14.29 -12.85 13.95
CA TYR A 103 14.49 -13.54 12.67
C TYR A 103 14.88 -12.61 11.51
N MET A 104 14.62 -11.30 11.62
CA MET A 104 14.89 -10.35 10.53
C MET A 104 16.34 -9.85 10.52
N LEU A 105 17.16 -10.22 11.51
CA LEU A 105 18.57 -9.81 11.65
C LEU A 105 18.72 -8.29 11.55
N GLY A 106 18.25 -7.55 12.56
CA GLY A 106 18.22 -6.09 12.52
C GLY A 106 18.37 -5.41 13.88
N PRO A 107 18.20 -4.08 13.90
CA PRO A 107 18.23 -3.28 15.12
C PRO A 107 17.00 -3.56 16.00
N SER A 108 17.03 -3.03 17.22
CA SER A 108 15.88 -3.08 18.14
C SER A 108 14.65 -2.38 17.56
N VAL A 109 13.46 -2.81 18.00
CA VAL A 109 12.19 -2.18 17.58
C VAL A 109 12.12 -0.72 18.01
N GLU A 110 12.63 -0.39 19.20
CA GLU A 110 12.67 0.99 19.69
C GLU A 110 13.58 1.85 18.82
N ILE A 111 14.77 1.35 18.47
CA ILE A 111 15.71 2.05 17.57
C ILE A 111 15.08 2.30 16.20
N MET A 112 14.33 1.33 15.68
CA MET A 112 13.60 1.47 14.42
C MET A 112 12.52 2.55 14.49
N ILE A 113 11.78 2.62 15.61
CA ILE A 113 10.79 3.68 15.87
C ILE A 113 11.50 5.03 15.97
N GLN A 114 12.59 5.13 16.74
CA GLN A 114 13.39 6.36 16.86
C GLN A 114 14.02 6.79 15.51
N SER A 115 14.29 5.85 14.62
CA SER A 115 14.85 6.11 13.29
C SER A 115 13.80 6.58 12.27
N GLY A 116 12.51 6.41 12.56
CA GLY A 116 11.43 6.94 11.71
C GLY A 116 10.48 5.89 11.15
N ALA A 117 10.39 4.70 11.73
CA ALA A 117 9.32 3.76 11.42
C ALA A 117 7.94 4.38 11.67
N ARG A 118 6.93 3.90 10.94
CA ARG A 118 5.53 4.27 11.17
C ARG A 118 5.10 3.63 12.48
N PHE A 119 4.73 4.45 13.45
CA PHE A 119 4.24 3.99 14.75
C PHE A 119 3.08 4.88 15.19
N THR A 120 1.88 4.30 15.28
CA THR A 120 0.62 5.03 15.47
C THR A 120 0.64 5.93 16.72
N PRO A 121 1.13 5.47 17.91
CA PRO A 121 1.21 6.30 19.10
C PRO A 121 2.05 7.59 18.94
N CYS A 122 3.08 7.59 18.07
CA CYS A 122 3.87 8.79 17.79
C CYS A 122 3.17 9.78 16.85
N MET A 123 2.11 9.33 16.16
CA MET A 123 1.43 10.09 15.11
C MET A 123 0.07 10.62 15.56
N ARG A 124 -0.62 9.88 16.44
CA ARG A 124 -1.91 10.25 17.03
C ARG A 124 -2.12 9.54 18.37
N SER A 125 -2.91 10.14 19.24
CA SER A 125 -3.28 9.53 20.52
C SER A 125 -4.09 8.26 20.29
N VAL A 126 -3.71 7.18 20.98
CA VAL A 126 -4.40 5.89 20.97
C VAL A 126 -4.56 5.37 22.39
N GLU A 127 -5.65 4.68 22.67
CA GLU A 127 -5.95 4.16 24.02
C GLU A 127 -4.96 3.09 24.50
N SER A 128 -4.35 2.34 23.57
CA SER A 128 -3.37 1.30 23.88
C SER A 128 -2.01 1.82 24.32
N MET A 129 -1.69 3.08 24.03
CA MET A 129 -0.42 3.71 24.39
C MET A 129 -0.63 5.23 24.55
N PRO A 130 -1.24 5.66 25.67
CA PRO A 130 -1.58 7.06 25.90
C PRO A 130 -0.35 7.95 26.19
N PRO A 131 -0.33 9.20 25.70
CA PRO A 131 0.85 10.08 25.78
C PRO A 131 1.22 10.56 27.20
N GLY A 132 0.35 10.35 28.19
CA GLY A 132 0.58 10.74 29.59
C GLY A 132 1.26 9.67 30.45
N GLU A 133 1.49 8.48 29.90
CA GLU A 133 2.08 7.34 30.62
C GLU A 133 3.58 7.20 30.31
N HIS A 134 4.25 6.44 31.17
CA HIS A 134 5.68 6.14 31.06
C HIS A 134 5.89 4.71 30.55
N TYR A 135 6.94 4.50 29.74
CA TYR A 135 7.25 3.22 29.09
C TYR A 135 8.67 2.79 29.39
N VAL A 136 8.93 1.48 29.41
CA VAL A 136 10.29 0.95 29.59
C VAL A 136 11.10 1.18 28.30
N CYS A 137 12.28 1.80 28.42
CA CYS A 137 13.09 2.19 27.27
C CYS A 137 14.50 1.60 27.34
N LEU A 138 15.11 1.36 26.17
CA LEU A 138 16.39 0.65 26.00
C LEU A 138 17.56 1.27 26.76
N GLN A 139 17.54 2.60 26.90
CA GLN A 139 18.65 3.37 27.47
C GLN A 139 18.99 2.95 28.90
N THR A 140 18.01 2.42 29.64
CA THR A 140 18.19 2.00 31.02
C THR A 140 18.63 0.55 31.18
N ILE A 141 18.45 -0.29 30.15
CA ILE A 141 18.99 -1.65 30.15
C ILE A 141 20.52 -1.59 30.02
N ALA A 142 21.04 -0.73 29.14
CA ALA A 142 22.48 -0.59 28.94
C ALA A 142 23.21 -0.04 30.18
N GLU A 143 22.58 0.86 30.96
CA GLU A 143 23.18 1.44 32.16
C GLU A 143 23.05 0.53 33.40
N HIS A 144 22.01 -0.31 33.48
CA HIS A 144 21.78 -1.20 34.63
C HIS A 144 22.28 -2.65 34.44
N VAL A 145 22.58 -3.09 33.20
CA VAL A 145 23.16 -4.42 32.93
C VAL A 145 24.61 -4.52 33.43
N ASP A 146 25.32 -3.41 33.62
CA ASP A 146 26.62 -3.41 34.29
C ASP A 146 26.50 -3.62 35.82
N GLU A 147 25.31 -3.50 36.42
CA GLU A 147 25.10 -3.61 37.87
C GLU A 147 24.31 -4.86 38.31
N TYR A 148 23.39 -5.40 37.49
CA TYR A 148 22.64 -6.62 37.83
C TYR A 148 22.54 -7.63 36.67
N LYS A 149 22.93 -8.87 36.97
CA LYS A 149 23.10 -9.98 36.01
C LYS A 149 21.89 -10.91 35.92
N GLU A 150 20.66 -10.39 35.88
CA GLU A 150 19.44 -11.22 35.74
C GLU A 150 18.39 -10.56 34.82
N PRO A 151 17.66 -11.32 33.98
CA PRO A 151 16.72 -10.79 33.01
C PRO A 151 15.42 -10.35 33.71
N LEU A 152 15.05 -9.10 33.46
CA LEU A 152 13.93 -8.37 34.07
C LEU A 152 12.56 -8.80 33.51
N LEU A 153 12.27 -10.10 33.50
CA LEU A 153 11.00 -10.65 32.98
C LEU A 153 9.94 -10.92 34.06
N LEU A 154 10.17 -10.48 35.31
CA LEU A 154 9.30 -10.76 36.46
C LEU A 154 9.14 -9.60 37.46
N LEU A 155 9.03 -8.34 37.01
CA LEU A 155 8.69 -7.24 37.92
C LEU A 155 7.34 -6.62 37.54
N GLU A 156 6.33 -7.25 38.11
CA GLU A 156 4.91 -6.89 38.05
C GLU A 156 4.58 -5.92 39.19
N SER A 157 5.21 -4.74 39.24
CA SER A 157 4.69 -3.60 40.03
C SER A 157 5.43 -2.30 39.72
N ILE A 158 4.65 -1.24 39.44
CA ILE A 158 5.13 0.12 39.13
C ILE A 158 5.64 0.86 40.40
N ASP A 159 5.70 0.19 41.55
CA ASP A 159 6.19 0.77 42.82
C ASP A 159 7.70 0.60 43.04
N ASP A 160 8.43 -0.01 42.09
CA ASP A 160 9.88 -0.16 42.18
C ASP A 160 10.61 1.11 41.70
N PRO A 161 11.41 1.79 42.58
CA PRO A 161 12.12 3.02 42.21
C PRO A 161 13.15 2.82 41.09
N ILE A 162 13.56 1.58 40.84
CA ILE A 162 14.47 1.19 39.75
C ILE A 162 13.73 1.20 38.40
N LEU A 163 12.47 0.74 38.35
CA LEU A 163 11.67 0.70 37.13
C LEU A 163 11.21 2.12 36.70
N PHE A 164 10.96 3.00 37.68
CA PHE A 164 10.65 4.41 37.41
C PHE A 164 11.83 5.15 36.77
N ASN A 165 13.05 4.91 37.28
CA ASN A 165 14.29 5.42 36.67
C ASN A 165 14.57 4.82 35.28
N ALA A 166 14.00 3.65 34.98
CA ALA A 166 14.07 2.97 33.69
C ALA A 166 12.94 3.27 32.71
N SER A 167 12.09 4.22 33.08
CA SER A 167 10.94 4.61 32.28
C SER A 167 11.22 5.91 31.52
N CYS A 168 10.76 6.00 30.27
CA CYS A 168 10.82 7.22 29.48
C CYS A 168 9.43 7.63 28.97
N SER A 169 9.26 8.93 28.71
CA SER A 169 8.02 9.48 28.17
C SER A 169 7.84 9.07 26.71
N LEU A 170 6.60 9.12 26.21
CA LEU A 170 6.30 8.81 24.81
C LEU A 170 7.12 9.66 23.82
N VAL A 171 7.41 10.92 24.16
CA VAL A 171 8.26 11.82 23.35
C VAL A 171 9.66 11.23 23.19
N SER A 172 10.27 10.76 24.29
CA SER A 172 11.61 10.16 24.29
C SER A 172 11.62 8.82 23.55
N PHE A 173 10.57 8.00 23.74
CA PHE A 173 10.40 6.73 23.06
C PHE A 173 10.29 6.91 21.54
N CYS A 174 9.49 7.88 21.08
CA CYS A 174 9.32 8.20 19.66
C CYS A 174 10.56 8.83 19.04
N GLY A 175 11.30 9.66 19.77
CA GLY A 175 12.50 10.34 19.29
C GLY A 175 12.25 11.30 18.12
N MET A 176 13.28 11.49 17.30
CA MET A 176 13.30 12.40 16.12
C MET A 176 13.03 13.87 16.46
N SER A 177 12.02 14.49 15.83
CA SER A 177 11.71 15.91 15.99
C SER A 177 11.01 16.24 17.31
N GLY A 178 10.76 15.25 18.17
CA GLY A 178 9.88 15.40 19.33
C GLY A 178 8.44 15.70 18.93
N PHE A 179 7.64 16.19 19.88
CA PHE A 179 6.27 16.67 19.66
C PHE A 179 6.20 18.19 19.86
N GLN A 180 5.35 18.89 19.10
CA GLN A 180 5.13 20.32 19.32
C GLN A 180 4.50 20.61 20.69
N HIS A 181 3.63 19.71 21.15
CA HIS A 181 3.08 19.74 22.50
C HIS A 181 3.34 18.39 23.15
N GLU A 182 3.86 18.40 24.38
CA GLU A 182 4.38 17.22 25.06
C GLU A 182 3.39 16.04 25.14
N LYS A 183 2.08 16.32 25.17
CA LYS A 183 1.00 15.32 25.26
C LYS A 183 0.23 15.11 23.95
N VAL A 184 0.64 15.73 22.85
CA VAL A 184 -0.06 15.64 21.56
C VAL A 184 0.91 15.11 20.51
N PRO A 185 0.85 13.80 20.19
CA PRO A 185 1.67 13.23 19.13
C PRO A 185 1.29 13.82 17.77
N ASP A 186 2.30 14.23 17.00
CA ASP A 186 2.15 14.98 15.74
C ASP A 186 3.14 14.56 14.64
N GLN A 187 3.77 13.38 14.75
CA GLN A 187 4.82 12.92 13.84
C GLN A 187 4.27 12.28 12.54
N THR A 188 3.34 12.94 11.86
CA THR A 188 2.68 12.43 10.64
C THR A 188 3.63 12.22 9.45
N TYR A 189 4.81 12.86 9.45
CA TYR A 189 5.87 12.62 8.47
C TYR A 189 6.34 11.15 8.44
N ARG A 190 6.04 10.38 9.49
CA ARG A 190 6.33 8.94 9.59
C ARG A 190 5.68 8.10 8.50
N PHE A 191 4.63 8.57 7.85
CA PHE A 191 4.07 7.91 6.66
C PHE A 191 5.06 7.87 5.49
N VAL A 192 5.99 8.83 5.42
CA VAL A 192 6.99 8.93 4.36
C VAL A 192 8.31 8.34 4.81
N THR A 193 8.78 8.68 6.02
CA THR A 193 10.10 8.21 6.49
C THR A 193 10.15 6.70 6.63
N SER A 194 9.03 6.07 7.01
CA SER A 194 8.96 4.60 7.16
C SER A 194 9.25 3.84 5.88
N LEU A 195 9.14 4.48 4.70
CA LEU A 195 9.47 3.86 3.41
C LEU A 195 10.96 3.52 3.29
N LEU A 196 11.85 4.23 3.99
CA LEU A 196 13.30 4.02 3.88
C LEU A 196 13.89 3.18 5.02
N ILE A 197 13.20 3.15 6.16
CA ILE A 197 13.58 2.40 7.36
C ILE A 197 13.31 0.90 7.15
N HIS A 198 14.14 0.00 7.65
CA HIS A 198 13.88 -1.44 7.51
C HIS A 198 14.07 -2.19 8.84
N VAL A 199 13.22 -3.19 9.09
CA VAL A 199 13.29 -4.02 10.32
C VAL A 199 14.64 -4.74 10.48
N GLY A 200 15.26 -5.15 9.39
CA GLY A 200 16.50 -5.92 9.42
C GLY A 200 16.98 -6.34 8.04
N PHE A 201 18.13 -7.01 8.00
CA PHE A 201 18.83 -7.37 6.78
C PHE A 201 17.98 -8.24 5.83
N VAL A 202 17.28 -9.25 6.37
CA VAL A 202 16.46 -10.16 5.55
C VAL A 202 15.31 -9.40 4.91
N HIS A 203 14.65 -8.53 5.68
CA HIS A 203 13.56 -7.69 5.20
C HIS A 203 14.04 -6.69 4.13
N TRP A 204 15.16 -6.00 4.38
CA TRP A 204 15.76 -5.09 3.42
C TRP A 204 16.15 -5.79 2.12
N MET A 205 16.77 -6.97 2.21
CA MET A 205 17.18 -7.75 1.04
C MET A 205 15.98 -8.17 0.19
N MET A 206 14.92 -8.72 0.80
CA MET A 206 13.71 -9.14 0.08
C MET A 206 13.02 -7.97 -0.62
N ASN A 207 12.89 -6.83 0.08
CA ASN A 207 12.32 -5.61 -0.50
C ASN A 207 13.19 -5.11 -1.66
N SER A 208 14.51 -5.08 -1.49
CA SER A 208 15.46 -4.61 -2.52
C SER A 208 15.43 -5.47 -3.77
N ILE A 209 15.34 -6.80 -3.61
CA ILE A 209 15.16 -7.73 -4.73
C ILE A 209 13.83 -7.46 -5.43
N GLY A 210 12.73 -7.32 -4.67
CA GLY A 210 11.42 -6.99 -5.21
C GLY A 210 11.43 -5.69 -6.01
N LEU A 211 12.02 -4.62 -5.46
CA LEU A 211 12.15 -3.33 -6.10
C LEU A 211 13.05 -3.39 -7.33
N TYR A 212 14.16 -4.11 -7.27
CA TYR A 212 15.05 -4.28 -8.42
C TYR A 212 14.34 -4.96 -9.59
N TYR A 213 13.53 -6.00 -9.38
CA TYR A 213 12.84 -6.66 -10.48
C TYR A 213 11.58 -5.91 -10.93
N LEU A 214 10.73 -5.54 -9.98
CA LEU A 214 9.43 -4.92 -10.26
C LEU A 214 9.60 -3.44 -10.63
N GLY A 215 10.35 -2.70 -9.83
CA GLY A 215 10.63 -1.28 -10.05
C GLY A 215 11.31 -1.02 -11.39
N ASN A 216 12.38 -1.77 -11.71
CA ASN A 216 13.06 -1.60 -13.00
C ASN A 216 12.12 -1.84 -14.19
N ARG A 217 11.28 -2.87 -14.13
CA ARG A 217 10.30 -3.14 -15.21
C ARG A 217 9.28 -2.03 -15.32
N ILE A 218 8.77 -1.56 -14.19
CA ILE A 218 7.74 -0.52 -14.16
C ILE A 218 8.32 0.81 -14.64
N GLU A 219 9.42 1.26 -14.05
CA GLU A 219 10.05 2.54 -14.38
C GLU A 219 10.42 2.67 -15.86
N LYS A 220 10.95 1.60 -16.48
CA LYS A 220 11.25 1.57 -17.91
C LYS A 220 10.03 1.86 -18.78
N ALA A 221 8.87 1.32 -18.39
CA ALA A 221 7.64 1.40 -19.17
C ALA A 221 6.88 2.73 -18.98
N ILE A 222 6.91 3.36 -17.80
CA ILE A 222 6.18 4.62 -17.54
C ILE A 222 7.05 5.84 -17.35
N ASN A 223 8.37 5.71 -17.44
CA ASN A 223 9.41 6.70 -17.13
C ASN A 223 9.59 7.02 -15.62
N SER A 224 10.76 7.57 -15.30
CA SER A 224 11.21 7.88 -13.94
C SER A 224 10.30 8.84 -13.16
N LEU A 225 9.80 9.90 -13.80
CA LEU A 225 8.96 10.89 -13.11
C LEU A 225 7.66 10.25 -12.65
N ARG A 226 6.96 9.54 -13.54
CA ARG A 226 5.69 8.89 -13.20
C ARG A 226 5.89 7.76 -12.20
N PHE A 227 6.96 6.99 -12.37
CA PHE A 227 7.34 5.97 -11.41
C PHE A 227 7.56 6.54 -10.01
N SER A 228 8.25 7.67 -9.88
CA SER A 228 8.50 8.30 -8.58
C SER A 228 7.19 8.69 -7.86
N PHE A 229 6.25 9.32 -8.57
CA PHE A 229 4.94 9.66 -8.02
C PHE A 229 4.14 8.41 -7.64
N LEU A 230 4.13 7.38 -8.50
CA LEU A 230 3.43 6.14 -8.24
C LEU A 230 4.00 5.42 -7.01
N PHE A 231 5.33 5.33 -6.91
CA PHE A 231 6.03 4.67 -5.82
C PHE A 231 5.74 5.36 -4.48
N ILE A 232 5.94 6.68 -4.41
CA ILE A 232 5.74 7.46 -3.17
C ILE A 232 4.27 7.47 -2.76
N SER A 233 3.36 7.72 -3.70
CA SER A 233 1.92 7.78 -3.38
C SER A 233 1.40 6.45 -2.87
N THR A 234 1.69 5.34 -3.56
CA THR A 234 1.21 4.03 -3.13
C THR A 234 1.84 3.60 -1.80
N GLY A 235 3.10 3.95 -1.54
CA GLY A 235 3.74 3.79 -0.24
C GLY A 235 3.02 4.51 0.89
N ILE A 236 2.73 5.81 0.71
CA ILE A 236 2.01 6.62 1.71
C ILE A 236 0.61 6.04 1.96
N PHE A 237 -0.16 5.76 0.89
CA PHE A 237 -1.50 5.20 1.04
C PHE A 237 -1.49 3.82 1.69
N GLY A 238 -0.51 2.97 1.37
CA GLY A 238 -0.33 1.68 2.03
C GLY A 238 0.00 1.83 3.52
N ASN A 239 0.83 2.81 3.89
CA ASN A 239 1.13 3.09 5.29
C ASN A 239 -0.09 3.67 6.03
N MET A 240 -0.89 4.51 5.39
CA MET A 240 -2.17 5.00 5.93
C MET A 240 -3.17 3.86 6.13
N PHE A 241 -3.28 2.95 5.15
CA PHE A 241 -4.13 1.77 5.27
C PHE A 241 -3.68 0.88 6.44
N GLY A 242 -2.36 0.68 6.58
CA GLY A 242 -1.79 -0.01 7.75
C GLY A 242 -2.16 0.67 9.08
N ASP A 243 -2.14 1.99 9.16
CA ASP A 243 -2.54 2.74 10.36
C ASP A 243 -4.01 2.58 10.74
N CYS A 244 -4.89 2.44 9.75
CA CYS A 244 -6.32 2.28 9.97
C CYS A 244 -6.70 0.86 10.42
N PHE A 245 -6.00 -0.17 9.94
CA PHE A 245 -6.44 -1.57 10.08
C PHE A 245 -5.50 -2.45 10.91
N ALA A 246 -4.23 -2.07 11.08
CA ALA A 246 -3.30 -2.83 11.92
C ALA A 246 -3.41 -2.41 13.40
N LEU A 247 -2.83 -3.23 14.28
CA LEU A 247 -2.66 -2.87 15.68
C LEU A 247 -1.86 -1.58 15.79
N SER A 248 -2.35 -0.64 16.58
CA SER A 248 -1.73 0.68 16.73
C SER A 248 -0.29 0.60 17.24
N THR A 249 0.00 -0.36 18.11
CA THR A 249 1.32 -0.64 18.69
C THR A 249 2.23 -1.50 17.81
N SER A 250 1.82 -1.82 16.57
CA SER A 250 2.68 -2.52 15.62
C SER A 250 3.41 -1.49 14.73
N PRO A 251 4.76 -1.43 14.80
CA PRO A 251 5.54 -0.55 13.94
C PRO A 251 5.61 -1.12 12.52
N PHE A 252 5.59 -0.23 11.52
CA PHE A 252 5.71 -0.58 10.11
C PHE A 252 6.93 0.13 9.52
N SER A 253 7.68 -0.60 8.71
CA SER A 253 8.85 -0.08 8.02
C SER A 253 9.03 -0.77 6.66
N GLY A 254 9.83 -0.14 5.82
CA GLY A 254 10.17 -0.54 4.47
C GLY A 254 9.22 0.04 3.43
N TYR A 255 9.68 -0.02 2.19
CA TYR A 255 8.88 0.33 1.02
C TYR A 255 8.04 -0.84 0.49
N SER A 256 7.77 -1.85 1.33
CA SER A 256 6.91 -2.98 1.00
C SER A 256 5.49 -2.52 0.62
N SER A 257 4.98 -1.48 1.29
CA SER A 257 3.72 -0.81 0.93
C SER A 257 3.73 -0.26 -0.49
N SER A 258 4.87 0.31 -0.93
CA SER A 258 5.06 0.77 -2.31
C SER A 258 5.10 -0.40 -3.28
N LEU A 259 5.78 -1.50 -2.93
CA LEU A 259 5.83 -2.71 -3.76
C LEU A 259 4.45 -3.34 -3.98
N PHE A 260 3.65 -3.48 -2.92
CA PHE A 260 2.26 -3.95 -3.05
C PHE A 260 1.42 -3.00 -3.90
N GLY A 261 1.64 -1.69 -3.79
CA GLY A 261 1.06 -0.69 -4.67
C GLY A 261 1.43 -0.86 -6.14
N LEU A 262 2.70 -1.14 -6.43
CA LEU A 262 3.19 -1.43 -7.77
C LEU A 262 2.56 -2.72 -8.35
N ILE A 263 2.39 -3.75 -7.52
CA ILE A 263 1.67 -4.98 -7.91
C ILE A 263 0.20 -4.65 -8.21
N GLY A 264 -0.46 -3.86 -7.38
CA GLY A 264 -1.84 -3.40 -7.60
C GLY A 264 -1.98 -2.61 -8.89
N PHE A 265 -1.03 -1.73 -9.18
CA PHE A 265 -0.96 -1.00 -10.44
C PHE A 265 -0.87 -1.95 -11.66
N MET A 266 -0.02 -2.97 -11.60
CA MET A 266 0.06 -3.99 -12.66
C MET A 266 -1.24 -4.77 -12.83
N TYR A 267 -1.92 -5.08 -11.72
CA TYR A 267 -3.20 -5.79 -11.77
C TYR A 267 -4.29 -4.95 -12.44
N VAL A 268 -4.36 -3.67 -12.10
CA VAL A 268 -5.26 -2.71 -12.74
C VAL A 268 -4.94 -2.60 -14.24
N ASP A 269 -3.67 -2.44 -14.60
CA ASP A 269 -3.25 -2.38 -16.00
C ASP A 269 -3.67 -3.64 -16.80
N LEU A 270 -3.48 -4.82 -16.21
CA LEU A 270 -3.88 -6.09 -16.80
C LEU A 270 -5.38 -6.15 -17.09
N ILE A 271 -6.22 -5.71 -16.15
CA ILE A 271 -7.68 -5.71 -16.32
C ILE A 271 -8.09 -4.77 -17.46
N PHE A 272 -7.56 -3.55 -17.49
CA PHE A 272 -7.91 -2.57 -18.51
C PHE A 272 -7.46 -2.99 -19.91
N HIS A 273 -6.32 -3.67 -20.01
CA HIS A 273 -5.75 -4.11 -21.28
C HIS A 273 -6.04 -5.56 -21.65
N TRP A 274 -6.86 -6.27 -20.86
CA TRP A 274 -7.12 -7.71 -21.03
C TRP A 274 -7.53 -8.08 -22.46
N LYS A 275 -8.47 -7.35 -23.06
CA LYS A 275 -8.96 -7.61 -24.43
C LYS A 275 -7.88 -7.44 -25.50
N SER A 276 -6.94 -6.50 -25.31
CA SER A 276 -5.84 -6.28 -26.24
C SER A 276 -4.83 -7.43 -26.17
N ILE A 277 -4.58 -7.95 -24.96
CA ILE A 277 -3.65 -9.06 -24.72
C ILE A 277 -4.23 -10.37 -25.26
N GLU A 278 -5.53 -10.63 -25.02
CA GLU A 278 -6.21 -11.83 -25.49
C GLU A 278 -6.17 -11.98 -27.02
N HIS A 279 -6.35 -10.88 -27.76
CA HIS A 279 -6.27 -10.89 -29.21
C HIS A 279 -4.89 -11.29 -29.72
N GLN A 280 -3.81 -10.86 -29.07
CA GLN A 280 -2.45 -11.18 -29.50
C GLN A 280 -2.08 -12.65 -29.24
N ILE A 281 -2.49 -13.20 -28.10
CA ILE A 281 -2.24 -14.60 -27.76
C ILE A 281 -2.90 -15.53 -28.77
N ARG A 282 -4.13 -15.22 -29.21
CA ARG A 282 -4.87 -16.01 -30.21
C ARG A 282 -4.32 -15.93 -31.64
N CYS A 283 -3.56 -14.88 -31.98
CA CYS A 283 -2.97 -14.77 -33.31
C CYS A 283 -1.61 -15.48 -33.44
N CYS A 284 -0.99 -15.86 -32.33
CA CYS A 284 0.33 -16.51 -32.28
C CYS A 284 0.30 -17.95 -31.74
N GLY A 285 -0.88 -18.47 -31.37
CA GLY A 285 -1.10 -19.88 -31.03
C GLY A 285 -1.81 -20.62 -32.15
#